data_AF-A0A8H3KVC2-F1
#
_entry.id   AF-A0A8H3KVC2-F1
#
_cell.length_a   1.000
_cell.length_b   1.000
_cell.length_c   1.000
_cell.angle_alpha   90.00
_cell.angle_beta   90.00
_cell.angle_gamma   90.00
#
_symmetry.space_group_name_H-M   'P 1'
#
loop_
_entity.id
_entity.type
_entity.pdbx_description
1 polymer ?
#
loop_
_entity_poly.entity_id
_entity_poly.type
_entity_poly.pdbx_seq_one_letter_code
_entity_poly.pdbx_strand_id
1 'polypeptide(L)'
;MLSIIRLELCIKKKKRVIIFFLTIIYVIALNPETNVPFLHNLDKANNLDILLDAEEAVGKIREYLKKFDNTYPDVQYDFIEHKGYGIVGKILTEYISQNQLDLDLLIVGSRNLDGLQKVVLSSTSDYLARHVHCPVTIVKQ
;
A
#
# COMPACT_ATOMS: atom_id res chain seq x y z
N MET A 1 5.42 2.75 6.09
CA MET A 1 5.58 2.60 4.63
C MET A 1 4.78 1.39 4.19
N LEU A 2 3.50 1.57 3.83
CA LEU A 2 2.66 0.47 3.38
C LEU A 2 2.74 0.38 1.86
N SER A 3 3.61 -0.51 1.38
CA SER A 3 3.58 -0.94 -0.01
C SER A 3 2.46 -1.98 -0.14
N ILE A 4 1.33 -1.57 -0.71
CA ILE A 4 0.34 -2.53 -1.17
C ILE A 4 0.81 -2.99 -2.54
N ILE A 5 1.18 -4.26 -2.62
CA ILE A 5 1.58 -4.89 -3.87
C ILE A 5 0.41 -5.80 -4.24
N ARG A 6 -0.32 -5.58 -5.33
CA ARG A 6 -1.23 -6.60 -5.86
C ARG A 6 -0.40 -7.67 -6.58
N LEU A 7 0.27 -8.60 -5.88
CA LEU A 7 0.77 -9.77 -6.62
C LEU A 7 -0.37 -10.77 -6.80
N GLU A 8 -0.71 -11.06 -8.06
CA GLU A 8 -1.47 -12.23 -8.44
C GLU A 8 -0.48 -13.40 -8.63
N LEU A 9 -0.56 -14.43 -7.77
CA LEU A 9 0.28 -15.64 -7.86
C LEU A 9 -0.63 -16.84 -8.11
N CYS A 10 -0.61 -17.39 -9.33
CA CYS A 10 -1.21 -18.68 -9.62
C CYS A 10 -0.18 -19.62 -10.27
N ILE A 11 0.24 -20.65 -9.52
CA ILE A 11 1.16 -21.68 -10.00
C ILE A 11 0.38 -22.73 -10.82
N LYS A 12 0.48 -22.59 -12.14
CA LYS A 12 0.40 -23.58 -13.25
C LYS A 12 -0.51 -24.82 -13.11
N LYS A 13 -1.40 -25.01 -14.10
CA LYS A 13 -1.34 -26.15 -15.07
C LYS A 13 -2.10 -25.88 -16.37
N LYS A 14 -1.41 -26.10 -17.51
CA LYS A 14 -1.87 -26.33 -18.90
C LYS A 14 -2.76 -25.26 -19.60
N LYS A 15 -2.17 -24.63 -20.62
CA LYS A 15 -2.81 -24.10 -21.85
C LYS A 15 -3.86 -22.97 -21.70
N ARG A 16 -3.64 -21.99 -20.83
CA ARG A 16 -4.27 -20.66 -20.97
C ARG A 16 -3.23 -19.58 -20.71
N VAL A 17 -3.12 -18.63 -21.62
CA VAL A 17 -2.41 -17.37 -21.36
C VAL A 17 -3.31 -16.61 -20.40
N ILE A 18 -2.89 -16.49 -19.14
CA ILE A 18 -3.57 -15.67 -18.14
C ILE A 18 -2.82 -14.34 -18.14
N ILE A 19 -3.53 -13.28 -18.46
CA ILE A 19 -3.01 -11.91 -18.37
C ILE A 19 -3.29 -11.46 -16.93
N PHE A 20 -2.24 -11.05 -16.22
CA PHE A 20 -2.34 -10.54 -14.85
C PHE A 20 -2.08 -9.03 -14.89
N PHE A 21 -2.81 -8.28 -14.07
CA PHE A 21 -2.63 -6.83 -13.95
C PHE A 21 -2.16 -6.51 -12.53
N LEU A 22 -0.91 -6.08 -12.39
CA LEU A 22 -0.34 -5.70 -11.10
C LEU A 22 -0.71 -4.23 -10.80
N THR A 23 -1.33 -3.97 -9.66
CA THR A 23 -1.59 -2.60 -9.18
C THR A 23 -0.80 -2.40 -7.89
N ILE A 24 0.13 -1.46 -7.90
CA ILE A 24 0.94 -1.10 -6.74
C ILE A 24 0.38 0.20 -6.19
N ILE A 25 -0.10 0.18 -4.96
CA ILE A 25 -0.66 1.35 -4.29
C ILE A 25 0.23 1.72 -3.11
N TYR A 26 0.76 2.94 -3.13
CA TYR A 26 1.44 3.55 -2.00
C TYR A 26 0.47 4.49 -1.28
N VAL A 27 0.08 4.15 -0.05
CA VAL A 27 -0.86 4.96 0.73
C VAL A 27 -0.10 5.93 1.62
N ILE A 28 -0.47 7.21 1.52
CA ILE A 28 0.04 8.31 2.34
C ILE A 28 -1.09 8.70 3.31
N ALA A 29 -0.92 8.33 4.57
CA ALA A 29 -1.87 8.60 5.64
C ALA A 29 -1.51 9.91 6.35
N LEU A 30 -2.34 10.93 6.16
CA LEU A 30 -2.18 12.24 6.78
C LEU A 30 -3.01 12.32 8.08
N ASN A 31 -2.52 13.12 9.03
CA ASN A 31 -3.28 13.50 10.21
C ASN A 31 -4.46 14.40 9.79
N PRO A 32 -5.70 14.08 10.23
CA PRO A 32 -6.86 14.91 9.94
C PRO A 32 -6.69 16.30 10.54
N GLU A 33 -7.18 17.34 9.86
CA GLU A 33 -7.16 18.69 10.41
C GLU A 33 -8.04 18.76 11.67
N THR A 34 -7.45 19.17 12.79
CA THR A 34 -8.18 19.41 14.03
C THR A 34 -8.54 20.90 14.14
N ASN A 35 -9.79 21.20 14.52
CA ASN A 35 -10.25 22.57 14.80
C ASN A 35 -9.83 23.07 16.19
N VAL A 36 -8.88 22.39 16.85
CA VAL A 36 -8.41 22.78 18.17
C VAL A 36 -7.30 23.81 17.99
N PRO A 37 -7.45 25.03 18.55
CA PRO A 37 -6.38 26.02 18.55
C PRO A 37 -5.09 25.39 19.09
N PHE A 38 -3.93 25.73 18.52
CA PHE A 38 -2.60 25.15 18.77
C PHE A 38 -2.27 23.80 18.10
N LEU A 39 -3.22 22.87 17.99
CA LEU A 39 -2.96 21.57 17.35
C LEU A 39 -2.92 21.67 15.81
N HIS A 40 -3.71 22.57 15.22
CA HIS A 40 -3.76 22.76 13.78
C HIS A 40 -2.40 23.06 13.11
N ASN A 41 -1.52 23.81 13.78
CA ASN A 41 -0.18 24.09 13.24
C ASN A 41 0.78 22.91 13.39
N LEU A 42 0.62 22.11 14.45
CA LEU A 42 1.39 20.88 14.67
C LEU A 42 1.01 19.80 13.66
N ASP A 43 -0.29 19.62 13.39
CA ASP A 43 -0.79 18.67 12.39
C ASP A 43 -0.27 19.02 10.99
N LYS A 44 -0.21 20.32 10.65
CA LYS A 44 0.38 20.78 9.37
C LYS A 44 1.88 20.48 9.26
N ALA A 45 2.65 20.71 10.33
CA ALA A 45 4.07 20.39 10.35
C ALA A 45 4.29 18.87 10.23
N ASN A 46 3.59 18.07 11.02
CA ASN A 46 3.67 16.61 10.97
C ASN A 46 3.27 16.06 9.60
N ASN A 47 2.23 16.63 8.97
CA ASN A 47 1.82 16.23 7.63
C ASN A 47 2.87 16.59 6.57
N LEU A 48 3.61 17.69 6.75
CA LEU A 48 4.72 18.02 5.85
C LEU A 48 5.84 16.97 5.96
N ASP A 49 6.21 16.57 7.17
CA ASP A 49 7.22 15.52 7.38
C ASP A 49 6.76 14.18 6.77
N ILE A 50 5.49 13.79 6.98
CA ILE A 50 4.90 12.59 6.35
C ILE A 50 4.98 12.66 4.81
N LEU A 51 4.75 13.83 4.22
CA LEU A 51 4.80 14.02 2.78
C LEU A 51 6.23 13.94 2.24
N LEU A 52 7.21 14.49 2.95
CA LEU A 52 8.63 14.39 2.59
C LEU A 52 9.13 12.94 2.68
N ASP A 53 8.80 12.23 3.76
CA ASP A 53 9.12 10.81 3.92
C ASP A 53 8.46 9.96 2.82
N ALA A 54 7.22 10.29 2.45
CA ALA A 54 6.52 9.63 1.36
C ALA A 54 7.20 9.88 0.01
N GLU A 55 7.63 11.11 -0.27
CA GLU A 55 8.34 11.46 -1.50
C GLU A 55 9.66 10.68 -1.62
N GLU A 56 10.44 10.59 -0.54
CA GLU A 56 11.67 9.79 -0.51
C GLU A 56 11.40 8.30 -0.75
N ALA A 57 10.38 7.75 -0.07
CA ALA A 57 9.97 6.36 -0.21
C ALA A 57 9.53 6.02 -1.65
N VAL A 58 8.67 6.86 -2.21
CA VAL A 58 8.18 6.77 -3.58
C VAL A 58 9.35 6.85 -4.58
N GLY A 59 10.31 7.74 -4.34
CA GLY A 59 11.53 7.83 -5.15
C GLY A 59 12.27 6.51 -5.23
N LYS A 60 12.52 5.87 -4.08
CA LYS A 60 13.17 4.55 -3.99
C LYS A 60 12.37 3.45 -4.70
N ILE A 61 11.04 3.47 -4.56
CA ILE A 61 10.16 2.51 -5.25
C ILE A 61 10.25 2.70 -6.76
N ARG A 62 10.17 3.94 -7.25
CA ARG A 62 10.26 4.25 -8.68
C ARG A 62 11.61 3.83 -9.28
N GLU A 63 12.71 4.00 -8.54
CA GLU A 63 14.02 3.49 -8.96
C GLU A 63 14.07 1.96 -9.03
N TYR A 64 13.47 1.28 -8.06
CA TYR A 64 13.35 -0.17 -8.09
C TYR A 64 12.51 -0.64 -9.29
N LEU A 65 11.38 0.02 -9.55
CA LEU A 65 10.48 -0.28 -10.66
C LEU A 65 11.17 -0.14 -12.02
N LYS A 66 12.05 0.87 -12.22
CA LYS A 66 12.88 0.95 -13.43
C LYS A 66 13.76 -0.29 -13.64
N LYS A 67 14.30 -0.88 -12.56
CA LYS A 67 15.09 -2.12 -12.64
C LYS A 67 14.18 -3.34 -12.86
N PHE A 68 13.00 -3.32 -12.26
CA PHE A 68 11.96 -4.34 -12.43
C PHE A 68 11.51 -4.44 -13.89
N ASP A 69 11.24 -3.31 -14.54
CA ASP A 69 10.84 -3.24 -15.96
C ASP A 69 11.87 -3.94 -16.88
N ASN A 70 13.16 -3.74 -16.61
CA ASN A 70 14.23 -4.39 -17.37
C ASN A 70 14.32 -5.91 -17.10
N THR A 71 13.94 -6.36 -15.90
CA THR A 71 14.03 -7.76 -15.48
C THR A 71 12.79 -8.55 -15.90
N TYR A 72 11.63 -7.90 -15.92
CA TYR A 72 10.32 -8.48 -16.19
C TYR A 72 9.54 -7.64 -17.21
N PRO A 73 10.02 -7.53 -18.47
CA PRO A 73 9.45 -6.62 -19.46
C PRO A 73 8.01 -6.94 -19.87
N ASP A 74 7.55 -8.17 -19.64
CA ASP A 74 6.20 -8.62 -19.96
C ASP A 74 5.18 -8.34 -18.83
N VAL A 75 5.63 -7.84 -17.67
CA VAL A 75 4.75 -7.56 -16.52
C VAL A 75 4.26 -6.13 -16.60
N GLN A 76 2.96 -5.96 -16.84
CA GLN A 76 2.30 -4.66 -16.79
C GLN A 76 1.86 -4.33 -15.37
N TYR A 77 2.07 -3.09 -14.95
CA TYR A 77 1.55 -2.59 -13.69
C TYR A 77 1.17 -1.11 -13.72
N ASP A 78 0.26 -0.75 -12.82
CA ASP A 78 -0.01 0.63 -12.44
C ASP A 78 0.66 0.94 -11.10
N PHE A 79 1.29 2.11 -10.99
CA PHE A 79 1.80 2.62 -9.72
C PHE A 79 1.02 3.86 -9.29
N ILE A 80 0.32 3.75 -8.17
CA ILE A 80 -0.63 4.75 -7.68
C ILE A 80 -0.17 5.24 -6.32
N GLU A 81 -0.05 6.55 -6.18
CA GLU A 81 0.12 7.20 -4.89
C GLU A 81 -1.24 7.72 -4.44
N HIS A 82 -1.74 7.24 -3.31
CA HIS A 82 -3.05 7.62 -2.80
C HIS A 82 -2.93 8.27 -1.42
N LYS A 83 -3.33 9.54 -1.35
CA LYS A 83 -3.35 10.33 -0.11
C LYS A 83 -4.74 10.24 0.53
N GLY A 84 -4.77 10.05 1.83
CA GLY A 84 -6.00 10.09 2.62
C GLY A 84 -5.74 10.47 4.07
N TYR A 85 -6.80 10.73 4.82
CA TYR A 85 -6.70 11.11 6.23
C TYR A 85 -7.04 9.95 7.16
N GLY A 86 -6.27 9.80 8.24
CA GLY A 86 -6.49 8.77 9.25
C GLY A 86 -5.69 7.50 9.01
N ILE A 87 -6.29 6.33 9.25
CA ILE A 87 -5.57 5.05 9.23
C ILE A 87 -5.44 4.47 7.81
N VAL A 88 -4.27 3.93 7.48
CA VAL A 88 -3.95 3.37 6.15
C VAL A 88 -4.96 2.32 5.70
N GLY A 89 -5.35 1.40 6.60
CA GLY A 89 -6.28 0.32 6.27
C GLY A 89 -7.62 0.85 5.76
N LYS A 90 -8.18 1.86 6.45
CA LYS A 90 -9.44 2.50 6.08
C LYS A 90 -9.31 3.23 4.74
N ILE A 91 -8.28 4.06 4.60
CA ILE A 91 -7.97 4.80 3.36
C ILE A 91 -7.92 3.84 2.16
N LEU A 92 -7.25 2.70 2.31
CA LEU A 92 -7.16 1.72 1.23
C LEU A 92 -8.50 1.05 0.92
N THR A 93 -9.26 0.59 1.93
CA THR A 93 -10.58 0.01 1.69
C THR A 93 -11.54 0.98 1.02
N GLU A 94 -11.49 2.26 1.41
CA GLU A 94 -12.28 3.32 0.77
C GLU A 94 -11.85 3.52 -0.68
N TYR A 95 -10.54 3.57 -0.96
CA TYR A 95 -10.02 3.67 -2.31
C TYR A 95 -10.46 2.49 -3.19
N ILE A 96 -10.31 1.25 -2.70
CA ILE A 96 -10.74 0.03 -3.39
C ILE A 96 -12.24 0.11 -3.73
N SER A 97 -13.08 0.46 -2.75
CA SER A 97 -14.53 0.54 -2.93
C SER A 97 -14.94 1.66 -3.88
N GLN A 98 -14.36 2.85 -3.77
CA GLN A 98 -14.72 4.02 -4.59
C GLN A 98 -14.28 3.85 -6.04
N ASN A 99 -13.14 3.22 -6.29
CA ASN A 99 -12.63 2.96 -7.63
C ASN A 99 -13.11 1.61 -8.20
N GLN A 100 -13.99 0.91 -7.48
CA GLN A 100 -14.55 -0.39 -7.89
C GLN A 100 -13.47 -1.40 -8.30
N LEU A 101 -12.37 -1.43 -7.54
CA LEU A 101 -11.28 -2.36 -7.82
C LEU A 101 -11.72 -3.78 -7.46
N ASP A 102 -11.86 -4.62 -8.47
CA ASP A 102 -12.07 -6.05 -8.30
C ASP A 102 -10.72 -6.73 -8.06
N LEU A 103 -10.47 -7.17 -6.83
CA LEU A 103 -9.19 -7.71 -6.40
C LEU A 103 -9.26 -9.23 -6.27
N ASP A 104 -8.43 -9.94 -7.05
CA ASP A 104 -8.27 -11.38 -6.88
C ASP A 104 -7.38 -11.74 -5.68
N LEU A 105 -6.43 -10.86 -5.33
CA LEU A 105 -5.46 -11.05 -4.25
C LEU A 105 -4.86 -9.70 -3.82
N LEU A 106 -4.87 -9.44 -2.51
CA LEU A 106 -4.19 -8.30 -1.90
C LEU A 106 -2.89 -8.75 -1.22
N ILE A 107 -1.74 -8.18 -1.59
CA ILE A 107 -0.48 -8.42 -0.86
C ILE A 107 -0.03 -7.17 -0.11
N VAL A 108 0.27 -7.37 1.16
CA VAL A 108 0.73 -6.30 2.05
C VAL A 108 1.96 -6.75 2.83
N GLY A 109 2.86 -5.81 3.09
CA GLY A 109 3.95 -6.01 4.03
C GLY A 109 3.45 -6.13 5.48
N SER A 110 4.23 -6.78 6.33
CA SER A 110 3.89 -7.02 7.74
C SER A 110 4.48 -6.03 8.74
N ARG A 111 5.35 -5.07 8.34
CA ARG A 111 6.03 -4.15 9.28
C ARG A 111 5.91 -2.68 8.88
N ASN A 112 5.71 -1.83 9.88
CA ASN A 112 6.04 -0.41 9.86
C ASN A 112 7.45 -0.21 10.44
N LEU A 113 8.09 0.91 10.14
CA LEU A 113 9.49 1.24 10.44
C LEU A 113 9.78 1.47 11.94
N ASP A 114 8.80 1.30 12.82
CA ASP A 114 8.87 1.78 14.22
C ASP A 114 9.41 0.76 15.23
N GLY A 115 10.23 -0.19 14.78
CA GLY A 115 11.17 -0.90 15.67
C GLY A 115 10.60 -1.78 16.80
N LEU A 116 9.29 -2.05 16.88
CA LEU A 116 8.74 -2.94 17.91
C LEU A 116 8.64 -4.40 17.47
N GLN A 117 9.13 -5.24 18.37
CA GLN A 117 9.50 -6.63 18.21
C GLN A 117 8.31 -7.59 18.04
N LYS A 118 8.57 -8.68 17.29
CA LYS A 118 8.03 -10.04 17.44
C LYS A 118 6.52 -10.27 17.15
N VAL A 119 6.27 -11.08 16.11
CA VAL A 119 5.13 -12.00 15.92
C VAL A 119 3.74 -11.38 15.67
N VAL A 120 3.51 -10.11 15.99
CA VAL A 120 2.21 -9.43 15.78
C VAL A 120 2.09 -8.92 14.33
N LEU A 121 0.94 -9.17 13.68
CA LEU A 121 0.60 -8.55 12.38
C LEU A 121 0.56 -7.02 12.54
N SER A 122 1.00 -6.25 11.55
CA SER A 122 0.80 -4.80 11.61
C SER A 122 -0.71 -4.48 11.74
N SER A 123 -1.07 -3.40 12.43
CA SER A 123 -2.45 -2.95 12.57
C SER A 123 -3.17 -2.79 11.22
N THR A 124 -2.42 -2.47 10.17
CA THR A 124 -2.97 -2.33 8.82
C THR A 124 -3.19 -3.68 8.16
N SER A 125 -2.25 -4.61 8.24
CA SER A 125 -2.41 -5.95 7.65
C SER A 125 -3.54 -6.72 8.32
N ASP A 126 -3.68 -6.61 9.65
CA ASP A 126 -4.79 -7.20 10.41
C ASP A 126 -6.14 -6.56 10.04
N TYR A 127 -6.18 -5.22 9.94
CA TYR A 127 -7.38 -4.51 9.48
C TYR A 127 -7.80 -4.99 8.08
N LEU A 128 -6.87 -5.02 7.13
CA LEU A 128 -7.19 -5.39 5.75
C LEU A 128 -7.66 -6.83 5.64
N ALA A 129 -7.03 -7.77 6.36
CA ALA A 129 -7.45 -9.18 6.40
C ALA A 129 -8.90 -9.39 6.87
N ARG A 130 -9.48 -8.44 7.61
CA ARG A 130 -10.85 -8.49 8.11
C ARG A 130 -11.88 -7.73 7.27
N HIS A 131 -11.43 -6.77 6.44
CA HIS A 131 -12.33 -5.80 5.82
C HIS A 131 -12.36 -5.84 4.29
N VAL A 132 -11.38 -6.47 3.63
CA VAL A 132 -11.37 -6.59 2.15
C VAL A 132 -12.06 -7.87 1.69
N HIS A 133 -12.76 -7.78 0.56
CA HIS A 133 -13.49 -8.90 -0.05
C HIS A 133 -12.61 -9.74 -0.98
N CYS A 134 -11.34 -9.96 -0.63
CA CYS A 134 -10.42 -10.78 -1.40
C CYS A 134 -9.42 -11.51 -0.47
N PRO A 135 -8.80 -12.61 -0.91
CA PRO A 135 -7.67 -13.21 -0.21
C PRO A 135 -6.58 -12.17 0.09
N VAL A 136 -6.06 -12.18 1.32
CA VAL A 136 -4.96 -11.30 1.75
C VAL A 136 -3.72 -12.12 2.04
N THR A 137 -2.63 -11.84 1.34
CA THR A 137 -1.31 -12.40 1.64
C THR A 137 -0.47 -11.37 2.38
N ILE A 138 0.04 -11.77 3.53
CA ILE A 138 0.88 -10.92 4.38
C ILE A 138 2.31 -11.41 4.27
N VAL A 139 3.19 -10.60 3.69
CA VAL A 139 4.61 -10.94 3.50
C VAL A 139 5.43 -10.46 4.68
N LYS A 140 6.20 -11.38 5.25
CA LYS A 140 7.19 -11.08 6.29
C LYS A 140 8.55 -10.79 5.65
N GLN A 141 9.13 -9.66 6.05
CA GLN A 141 10.56 -9.37 5.91
C GLN A 141 11.29 -9.87 7.16
#